data_AF-K2BQ23-F1
#
_entry.id   AF-K2BQ23-F1
#
_cell.length_a   1.000
_cell.length_b   1.000
_cell.length_c   1.000
_cell.angle_alpha   90.00
_cell.angle_beta   90.00
_cell.angle_gamma   90.00
#
_symmetry.space_group_name_H-M   'P 1'
#
loop_
_entity.id
_entity.type
_entity.pdbx_description
1 polymer ?
#
loop_
_entity_poly.entity_id
_entity_poly.type
_entity_poly.pdbx_seq_one_letter_code
_entity_poly.pdbx_strand_id
1 'polypeptide(L)'
;MPYQEFQNNWKRFSDLINNLPNLEDPQLNALVKRYIEQNLIILNDVFTTSIDNLNRLQKAKTANEIICTQARFTNEISKKLSQSAQRFLNASLGHIADYNEWLKAHCDLATD
;
A
#
# COMPACT_ATOMS: atom_id res chain seq x y z
N MET A 1 -18.53 -2.04 -16.46
CA MET A 1 -17.31 -1.71 -17.25
C MET A 1 -16.14 -1.52 -16.30
N PRO A 2 -14.91 -1.96 -16.64
CA PRO A 2 -13.74 -1.92 -15.75
C PRO A 2 -13.45 -0.52 -15.15
N TYR A 3 -13.65 0.53 -15.94
CA TYR A 3 -13.46 1.92 -15.49
C TYR A 3 -14.42 2.33 -14.37
N GLN A 4 -15.69 1.93 -14.46
CA GLN A 4 -16.70 2.25 -13.44
C GLN A 4 -16.45 1.47 -12.14
N GLU A 5 -16.03 0.21 -12.26
CA GLU A 5 -15.63 -0.60 -11.11
C GLU A 5 -14.43 0.03 -10.38
N PHE A 6 -13.43 0.48 -11.13
CA PHE A 6 -12.29 1.21 -10.59
C PHE A 6 -12.70 2.46 -9.82
N GLN A 7 -13.58 3.31 -10.38
CA GLN A 7 -14.08 4.51 -9.71
C GLN A 7 -14.85 4.17 -8.42
N ASN A 8 -15.68 3.12 -8.45
CA ASN A 8 -16.41 2.66 -7.28
C ASN A 8 -15.48 2.15 -6.18
N ASN A 9 -14.46 1.38 -6.54
CA ASN A 9 -13.47 0.88 -5.58
C ASN A 9 -12.65 2.02 -4.97
N TRP A 10 -12.25 3.00 -5.79
CA TRP A 10 -11.58 4.21 -5.30
C TRP A 10 -12.44 4.98 -4.29
N LYS A 11 -13.73 5.20 -4.62
CA LYS A 11 -14.66 5.86 -3.70
C LYS A 11 -14.79 5.10 -2.37
N ARG A 12 -14.99 3.78 -2.42
CA ARG A 12 -15.10 2.96 -1.19
C ARG A 12 -13.82 3.03 -0.36
N PHE A 13 -12.67 2.97 -1.00
CA PHE A 13 -11.38 3.10 -0.34
C PHE A 13 -11.21 4.47 0.34
N SER A 14 -11.54 5.57 -0.36
CA SER A 14 -11.47 6.91 0.23
C SER A 14 -12.46 7.09 1.38
N ASP A 15 -13.67 6.53 1.27
CA ASP A 15 -14.68 6.59 2.33
C ASP A 15 -14.20 5.83 3.58
N LEU A 16 -13.55 4.67 3.41
CA LEU A 16 -12.99 3.92 4.54
C LEU A 16 -11.90 4.71 5.24
N ILE A 17 -10.95 5.32 4.53
CA ILE A 17 -9.89 6.15 5.13
C ILE A 17 -10.47 7.29 5.96
N ASN A 18 -11.49 7.98 5.42
CA ASN A 18 -12.09 9.13 6.09
C ASN A 18 -12.89 8.75 7.34
N ASN A 19 -13.30 7.48 7.46
CA ASN A 19 -14.11 6.97 8.56
C ASN A 19 -13.33 6.04 9.50
N LEU A 20 -12.00 6.12 9.50
CA LEU A 20 -11.19 5.32 10.42
C LEU A 20 -11.36 5.77 11.88
N PRO A 21 -11.27 4.84 12.83
CA PRO A 21 -11.46 5.16 14.24
C PRO A 21 -10.37 6.13 14.71
N ASN A 22 -10.77 7.22 15.34
CA ASN A 22 -9.85 8.07 16.08
C ASN A 22 -9.68 7.48 17.47
N LEU A 23 -8.57 6.75 17.67
CA LEU A 23 -8.28 6.07 18.93
C LEU A 23 -7.70 7.07 19.95
N GLU A 24 -8.15 6.99 21.20
CA GLU A 24 -7.63 7.82 22.29
C GLU A 24 -6.16 7.52 22.59
N ASP A 25 -5.75 6.26 22.43
CA ASP A 25 -4.37 5.82 22.58
C ASP A 25 -3.50 6.36 21.41
N PRO A 26 -2.52 7.25 21.68
CA PRO A 26 -1.67 7.82 20.64
C PRO A 26 -0.81 6.77 19.90
N GLN A 27 -0.42 5.69 20.56
CA GLN A 27 0.36 4.62 19.94
C GLN A 27 -0.51 3.82 18.97
N LEU A 28 -1.72 3.44 19.38
CA LEU A 28 -2.65 2.75 18.48
C LEU A 28 -3.07 3.63 17.30
N ASN A 29 -3.30 4.92 17.54
CA ASN A 29 -3.63 5.87 16.48
C ASN A 29 -2.47 6.02 15.47
N ALA A 30 -1.22 6.04 15.96
CA ALA A 30 -0.04 6.05 15.10
C ALA A 30 0.09 4.77 14.25
N LEU A 31 -0.24 3.60 14.80
CA LEU A 31 -0.26 2.33 14.05
C LEU A 31 -1.31 2.35 12.93
N VAL A 32 -2.53 2.82 13.23
CA VAL A 32 -3.60 2.99 12.24
C VAL A 32 -3.13 3.92 11.12
N LYS A 33 -2.57 5.08 11.47
CA LYS A 33 -2.07 6.05 10.48
C LYS A 33 -1.00 5.46 9.56
N ARG A 34 0.00 4.78 10.13
CA ARG A 34 1.06 4.11 9.35
C ARG A 34 0.50 3.06 8.40
N TYR A 35 -0.49 2.28 8.85
CA TYR A 35 -1.15 1.27 8.02
C TYR A 35 -1.84 1.89 6.81
N ILE A 36 -2.53 3.03 6.99
CA ILE A 36 -3.14 3.79 5.88
C ILE A 36 -2.09 4.28 4.90
N GLU A 37 -1.04 4.93 5.42
CA GLU A 37 0.04 5.50 4.61
C GLU A 37 0.70 4.42 3.74
N GLN A 38 0.91 3.22 4.29
CA GLN A 38 1.44 2.09 3.53
C GLN A 38 0.50 1.67 2.39
N ASN A 39 -0.80 1.56 2.64
CA ASN A 39 -1.78 1.24 1.59
C ASN A 39 -1.79 2.31 0.48
N LEU A 40 -1.74 3.59 0.85
CA LEU A 40 -1.68 4.71 -0.08
C LEU A 40 -0.41 4.67 -0.94
N ILE A 41 0.75 4.38 -0.34
CA ILE A 41 2.02 4.26 -1.07
C ILE A 41 1.93 3.16 -2.13
N ILE A 42 1.36 2.00 -1.79
CA ILE A 42 1.19 0.86 -2.71
C ILE A 42 0.31 1.25 -3.88
N LEU A 43 -0.86 1.80 -3.61
CA LEU A 43 -1.79 2.22 -4.66
C LEU A 43 -1.17 3.30 -5.55
N ASN A 44 -0.46 4.27 -4.96
CA ASN A 44 0.20 5.32 -5.70
C ASN A 44 1.33 4.78 -6.59
N ASP A 45 2.08 3.77 -6.14
CA ASP A 45 3.08 3.08 -6.95
C ASP A 45 2.44 2.38 -8.15
N VAL A 46 1.27 1.76 -7.96
CA VAL A 46 0.50 1.14 -9.06
C VAL A 46 0.01 2.19 -10.05
N PHE A 47 -0.56 3.29 -9.56
CA PHE A 47 -1.07 4.38 -10.40
C PHE A 47 0.02 5.04 -11.22
N THR A 48 1.11 5.47 -10.59
CA THR A 48 2.21 6.16 -11.27
C THR A 48 2.82 5.28 -12.36
N THR A 49 3.04 4.00 -12.08
CA THR A 49 3.53 3.03 -13.08
C THR A 49 2.55 2.84 -14.24
N SER A 50 1.24 2.81 -13.94
CA SER A 50 0.20 2.70 -14.96
C SER A 50 0.13 3.95 -15.84
N ILE A 51 0.24 5.15 -15.25
CA ILE A 51 0.28 6.43 -15.97
C ILE A 51 1.50 6.48 -16.89
N ASP A 52 2.69 6.12 -16.39
CA ASP A 52 3.92 6.06 -17.19
C ASP A 52 3.79 5.09 -18.37
N ASN A 53 3.13 3.95 -18.15
CA ASN A 53 2.85 2.99 -19.21
C ASN A 53 1.89 3.55 -20.27
N LEU A 54 0.79 4.18 -19.86
CA LEU A 54 -0.16 4.80 -20.78
C LEU A 54 0.48 5.93 -21.58
N ASN A 55 1.33 6.75 -20.95
CA ASN A 55 2.09 7.81 -21.62
C ASN A 55 3.04 7.27 -22.71
N ARG A 56 3.61 6.07 -22.50
CA ARG A 56 4.43 5.38 -23.50
C ARG A 56 3.57 4.81 -24.61
N LEU A 57 2.45 4.17 -24.25
CA LEU A 57 1.54 3.57 -25.20
C LEU A 57 0.96 4.60 -26.17
N GLN A 58 0.63 5.81 -25.69
CA GLN A 58 0.18 6.93 -26.53
C GLN A 58 1.19 7.33 -27.62
N LYS A 59 2.48 7.07 -27.39
CA LYS A 59 3.56 7.41 -28.33
C LYS A 59 3.96 6.25 -29.25
N ALA A 60 3.43 5.05 -29.01
CA ALA A 60 3.77 3.86 -29.78
C ALA A 60 3.17 3.94 -31.19
N LYS A 61 3.97 3.57 -32.19
CA LYS A 61 3.59 3.59 -33.62
C LYS A 61 3.52 2.18 -34.21
N THR A 62 4.06 1.19 -33.52
CA THR A 62 4.16 -0.19 -34.00
C THR A 62 3.65 -1.21 -32.99
N ALA A 63 3.21 -2.37 -33.46
CA ALA A 63 2.79 -3.47 -32.60
C ALA A 63 3.91 -3.92 -31.65
N ASN A 64 5.17 -3.94 -32.13
CA ASN A 64 6.32 -4.29 -31.29
C ASN A 64 6.51 -3.31 -30.13
N GLU A 65 6.34 -2.00 -30.35
CA GLU A 65 6.42 -1.01 -29.27
C GLU A 65 5.31 -1.19 -28.24
N ILE A 66 4.10 -1.55 -28.68
CA ILE A 66 2.97 -1.85 -27.79
C ILE A 66 3.29 -3.06 -26.91
N ILE A 67 3.73 -4.17 -27.52
CA ILE A 67 4.07 -5.41 -26.80
C ILE A 67 5.21 -5.19 -25.82
N CYS A 68 6.28 -4.51 -26.25
CA CYS A 68 7.41 -4.18 -25.37
C CYS A 68 6.99 -3.27 -24.20
N THR A 69 6.10 -2.31 -24.44
CA THR A 69 5.54 -1.43 -23.41
C THR A 69 4.72 -2.23 -22.39
N GLN A 70 3.86 -3.15 -22.86
CA GLN A 70 3.10 -4.05 -21.99
C GLN A 70 4.01 -4.97 -21.15
N ALA A 71 5.01 -5.61 -21.76
CA ALA A 71 5.94 -6.50 -21.04
C ALA A 71 6.72 -5.73 -19.96
N ARG A 72 7.18 -4.51 -20.29
CA ARG A 72 7.83 -3.63 -19.33
C ARG A 72 6.90 -3.28 -18.16
N PHE A 73 5.65 -2.90 -18.44
CA PHE A 73 4.68 -2.58 -17.40
C PHE A 73 4.48 -3.74 -16.42
N THR A 74 4.29 -4.96 -16.94
CA THR A 74 4.14 -6.16 -16.11
C THR A 74 5.36 -6.39 -15.21
N ASN A 75 6.58 -6.19 -15.72
CA ASN A 75 7.79 -6.34 -14.92
C ASN A 75 7.92 -5.25 -13.85
N GLU A 76 7.70 -3.98 -14.19
CA GLU A 76 7.82 -2.86 -13.25
C GLU A 76 6.77 -2.92 -12.14
N ILE A 77 5.51 -3.24 -12.49
CA ILE A 77 4.44 -3.38 -11.50
C ILE A 77 4.73 -4.55 -10.55
N SER A 78 5.17 -5.70 -11.08
CA SER A 78 5.51 -6.87 -10.28
C SER A 78 6.64 -6.56 -9.29
N LYS A 79 7.69 -5.89 -9.76
CA LYS A 79 8.82 -5.46 -8.91
C LYS A 79 8.37 -4.52 -7.80
N LYS A 80 7.58 -3.48 -8.13
CA LYS A 80 7.08 -2.50 -7.13
C LYS A 80 6.16 -3.14 -6.10
N LEU A 81 5.28 -4.05 -6.52
CA LEU A 81 4.40 -4.79 -5.62
C LEU A 81 5.19 -5.70 -4.67
N SER A 82 6.17 -6.44 -5.19
CA SER A 82 7.05 -7.29 -4.38
C SER A 82 7.84 -6.48 -3.34
N GLN A 83 8.45 -5.36 -3.76
CA GLN A 83 9.15 -4.45 -2.85
C GLN A 83 8.22 -3.85 -1.79
N SER A 84 7.00 -3.50 -2.19
CA SER A 84 6.01 -2.97 -1.25
C SER A 84 5.55 -4.01 -0.24
N ALA A 85 5.28 -5.24 -0.68
CA ALA A 85 4.94 -6.35 0.20
C ALA A 85 6.07 -6.63 1.21
N GLN A 86 7.32 -6.59 0.76
CA GLN A 86 8.48 -6.74 1.66
C GLN A 86 8.57 -5.60 2.68
N ARG A 87 8.37 -4.34 2.27
CA ARG A 87 8.34 -3.20 3.20
C ARG A 87 7.22 -3.33 4.23
N PHE A 88 6.03 -3.75 3.78
CA PHE A 88 4.88 -3.97 4.64
C PHE A 88 5.15 -5.07 5.67
N LEU A 89 5.73 -6.19 5.23
CA LEU A 89 6.15 -7.29 6.11
C LEU A 89 7.14 -6.80 7.17
N ASN A 90 8.18 -6.07 6.75
CA ASN A 90 9.21 -5.57 7.67
C ASN A 90 8.62 -4.61 8.72
N ALA A 91 7.73 -3.70 8.31
CA ALA A 91 7.06 -2.80 9.23
C ALA A 91 6.15 -3.57 10.21
N SER A 92 5.43 -4.57 9.72
CA SER A 92 4.55 -5.41 10.55
C SER A 92 5.35 -6.21 11.60
N LEU A 93 6.49 -6.78 11.21
CA LEU A 93 7.38 -7.48 12.14
C LEU A 93 7.96 -6.53 13.21
N GLY A 94 8.32 -5.30 12.82
CA GLY A 94 8.72 -4.26 13.77
C GLY A 94 7.63 -3.93 14.78
N HIS A 95 6.40 -3.72 14.32
CA HIS A 95 5.26 -3.43 15.20
C HIS A 95 4.97 -4.58 16.19
N ILE A 96 5.12 -5.83 15.75
CA ILE A 96 4.96 -7.01 16.62
C ILE A 96 6.06 -7.05 17.69
N ALA A 97 7.31 -6.74 17.32
CA ALA A 97 8.42 -6.68 18.26
C ALA A 97 8.19 -5.59 19.32
N ASP A 98 7.84 -4.37 18.89
CA ASP A 98 7.53 -3.24 19.78
C ASP A 98 6.40 -3.59 20.76
N TYR A 99 5.32 -4.22 20.28
CA TYR A 99 4.22 -4.65 21.14
C TYR A 99 4.62 -5.74 22.13
N ASN A 100 5.46 -6.69 21.72
CA ASN A 100 5.98 -7.73 22.61
C ASN A 100 6.89 -7.13 23.71
N GLU A 101 7.69 -6.12 23.39
CA GLU A 101 8.48 -5.39 24.40
C GLU A 101 7.58 -4.62 25.37
N TRP A 102 6.55 -3.95 24.85
CA TRP A 102 5.55 -3.28 25.69
C TRP A 102 4.85 -4.25 26.65
N LEU A 103 4.42 -5.42 26.15
CA LEU A 103 3.79 -6.46 26.96
C LEU A 103 4.72 -6.95 28.08
N LYS A 104 6.00 -7.22 27.79
CA LYS A 104 6.96 -7.60 28.85
C LYS A 104 7.06 -6.52 29.91
N ALA A 105 7.23 -5.26 29.50
CA ALA A 105 7.38 -4.14 30.44
C ALA A 105 6.13 -3.90 31.32
N HIS A 106 4.92 -4.19 30.82
CA HIS A 106 3.66 -3.85 31.53
C HIS A 106 2.93 -5.05 32.12
N CYS A 107 3.22 -6.27 31.67
CA CYS A 107 2.69 -7.50 32.25
C CYS A 107 3.62 -8.13 33.27
N ASP A 108 4.95 -7.99 33.16
CA ASP A 108 5.88 -8.48 34.20
C ASP A 108 5.81 -7.63 35.50
N LEU A 109 5.23 -6.42 35.43
CA LEU A 109 4.94 -5.58 36.61
C LEU A 109 3.60 -5.93 37.30
N ALA A 110 2.82 -6.88 36.75
CA ALA A 110 1.50 -7.26 37.29
C ALA A 110 1.52 -8.55 38.13
N THR A 111 2.70 -9.15 38.36
CA THR A 111 2.89 -10.30 39.25
C THR A 111 3.63 -9.89 40.52
N ASP A 112 2.94 -9.16 41.40
CA ASP A 112 3.20 -9.13 42.84
C ASP A 112 1.95 -9.64 43.58
#